data_AF-A0A6C0HSJ2-F1
#
_entry.id   AF-A0A6C0HSJ2-F1
#
_cell.length_a   1.000
_cell.length_b   1.000
_cell.length_c   1.000
_cell.angle_alpha   90.00
_cell.angle_beta   90.00
_cell.angle_gamma   90.00
#
_symmetry.space_group_name_H-M   'P 1'
#
loop_
_entity.id
_entity.type
_entity.pdbx_description
1 polymer ?
#
loop_
_entity_poly.entity_id
_entity_poly.type
_entity_poly.pdbx_seq_one_letter_code
_entity_poly.pdbx_strand_id
1 'polypeptide(L)'
;MQSVNQIQENSIEGLPNFLYQGQNERVDELNDRIQSRHFPDSPLQPNFNPRPVPTKYAFFPIINRRTPMKEPVIPYLEYNSSINFNPGSQRAPPSGFNIELETQLRNQYFVLQHGADQGVYVPSSNSDLYRVPVPMGSQKESQPFPDLFSNPEFNSSPNPNVVDTKIGRDTFYNHTRTQLRNGM
;
A
#
# COMPACT_ATOMS: atom_id res chain seq x y z
N MET A 1 62.86 -21.00 -20.41
CA MET A 1 61.91 -21.90 -21.09
C MET A 1 60.81 -22.28 -20.11
N GLN A 2 59.66 -21.59 -20.17
CA GLN A 2 58.34 -21.95 -19.61
C GLN A 2 57.42 -20.78 -19.95
N SER A 3 56.60 -20.93 -20.98
CA SER A 3 55.19 -21.36 -20.94
C SER A 3 54.26 -20.16 -21.04
N VAL A 4 54.11 -19.64 -22.26
CA VAL A 4 52.96 -18.82 -22.63
C VAL A 4 51.97 -19.76 -23.32
N ASN A 5 51.13 -20.42 -22.52
CA ASN A 5 49.96 -21.11 -23.05
C ASN A 5 48.99 -20.02 -23.52
N GLN A 6 49.06 -19.69 -24.81
CA GLN A 6 48.00 -18.94 -25.49
C GLN A 6 46.78 -19.85 -25.49
N ILE A 7 45.83 -19.59 -24.58
CA ILE A 7 44.47 -20.11 -24.73
C ILE A 7 43.95 -19.40 -25.97
N GLN A 8 43.94 -20.12 -27.09
CA GLN A 8 43.35 -19.65 -28.33
C GLN A 8 41.85 -19.51 -28.06
N GLU A 9 41.41 -18.26 -27.90
CA GLU A 9 40.01 -17.85 -27.90
C GLU A 9 39.39 -18.36 -29.20
N ASN A 10 38.65 -19.47 -29.14
CA ASN A 10 37.81 -19.94 -30.25
C ASN A 10 36.65 -18.95 -30.43
N SER A 11 36.95 -17.75 -30.92
CA SER A 11 35.96 -16.76 -31.30
C SER A 11 35.37 -17.16 -32.65
N ILE A 12 34.05 -17.33 -32.68
CA ILE A 12 33.31 -17.63 -33.90
C ILE A 12 33.16 -16.30 -34.65
N GLU A 13 33.70 -16.24 -35.87
CA GLU A 13 33.61 -15.05 -36.70
C GLU A 13 32.13 -14.64 -36.91
N GLY A 14 31.83 -13.37 -36.61
CA GLY A 14 30.48 -12.80 -36.71
C GLY A 14 29.68 -12.80 -35.42
N LEU A 15 30.14 -13.47 -34.35
CA LEU A 15 29.59 -13.31 -33.01
C LEU A 15 30.34 -12.22 -32.23
N PRO A 16 29.65 -11.42 -31.41
CA PRO A 16 30.32 -10.48 -30.54
C PRO A 16 31.14 -11.19 -29.47
N ASN A 17 32.33 -10.67 -29.20
CA ASN A 17 33.28 -11.25 -28.23
C ASN A 17 32.83 -11.13 -26.76
N PHE A 18 31.72 -10.44 -26.48
CA PHE A 18 31.21 -10.19 -25.13
C PHE A 18 29.74 -10.58 -25.02
N LEU A 19 29.31 -11.00 -23.82
CA LEU A 19 27.90 -11.20 -23.49
C LEU A 19 27.21 -9.83 -23.39
N TYR A 20 26.28 -9.55 -24.29
CA TYR A 20 25.37 -8.40 -24.14
C TYR A 20 24.19 -8.82 -23.26
N GLN A 21 24.16 -8.35 -22.00
CA GLN A 21 23.00 -8.50 -21.12
C GLN A 21 22.19 -7.20 -21.15
N GLY A 22 20.96 -7.26 -21.66
CA GLY A 22 20.00 -6.15 -21.62
C GLY A 22 19.26 -6.07 -20.27
N GLN A 23 18.72 -4.90 -19.94
CA GLN A 23 17.87 -4.68 -18.75
C GLN A 23 16.43 -5.21 -18.95
N ASN A 24 16.28 -6.44 -19.45
CA ASN A 24 14.96 -7.03 -19.70
C ASN A 24 14.26 -7.47 -18.41
N GLU A 25 15.01 -7.76 -17.34
CA GLU A 25 14.48 -8.17 -16.04
C GLU A 25 13.43 -7.19 -15.49
N ARG A 26 13.68 -5.88 -15.66
CA ARG A 26 12.73 -4.84 -15.25
C ARG A 26 11.48 -4.85 -16.12
N VAL A 27 11.61 -5.08 -17.41
CA VAL A 27 10.47 -5.12 -18.34
C VAL A 27 9.60 -6.33 -18.01
N ASP A 28 10.23 -7.48 -17.77
CA ASP A 28 9.54 -8.71 -17.38
C ASP A 28 8.83 -8.55 -16.03
N GLU A 29 9.50 -7.98 -15.01
CA GLU A 29 8.89 -7.66 -13.70
C GLU A 29 7.66 -6.76 -13.85
N LEU A 30 7.74 -5.73 -14.69
CA LEU A 30 6.61 -4.83 -14.94
C LEU A 30 5.47 -5.53 -15.67
N ASN A 31 5.78 -6.38 -16.64
CA ASN A 31 4.80 -7.16 -17.38
C ASN A 31 4.05 -8.13 -16.45
N ASP A 32 4.79 -8.86 -15.60
CA ASP A 32 4.21 -9.78 -14.60
C ASP A 32 3.29 -9.03 -13.63
N ARG A 33 3.72 -7.86 -13.16
CA ARG A 33 2.90 -6.99 -12.29
C ARG A 33 1.65 -6.46 -12.98
N ILE A 34 1.74 -6.13 -14.26
CA ILE A 34 0.56 -5.70 -15.03
C ILE A 34 -0.40 -6.88 -15.20
N GLN A 35 0.11 -8.04 -15.58
CA GLN A 35 -0.68 -9.25 -15.78
C GLN A 35 -1.39 -9.70 -14.50
N SER A 36 -0.71 -9.66 -13.35
CA SER A 36 -1.30 -10.06 -12.06
C SER A 36 -2.46 -9.16 -11.62
N ARG A 37 -2.56 -7.93 -12.14
CA ARG A 37 -3.69 -7.03 -11.88
C ARG A 37 -4.85 -7.21 -12.86
N HIS A 38 -4.65 -7.92 -13.97
CA HIS A 38 -5.68 -8.07 -14.99
C HIS A 38 -6.64 -9.22 -14.71
N PHE A 39 -6.16 -10.26 -14.03
CA PHE A 39 -6.94 -11.47 -13.78
C PHE A 39 -7.15 -11.69 -12.29
N PRO A 40 -8.31 -12.25 -11.89
CA PRO A 40 -8.47 -12.72 -10.53
C PRO A 40 -7.50 -13.87 -10.26
N ASP A 41 -7.10 -14.01 -9.01
CA ASP A 41 -6.22 -15.09 -8.55
C ASP A 41 -6.90 -16.47 -8.57
N SER A 42 -8.23 -16.49 -8.46
CA SER A 42 -9.06 -17.68 -8.37
C SER A 42 -10.29 -17.54 -9.29
N PRO A 43 -10.81 -18.65 -9.81
CA PRO A 43 -12.03 -18.61 -10.63
C PRO A 43 -13.21 -18.13 -9.78
N LEU A 44 -13.73 -16.96 -10.10
CA LEU A 44 -14.86 -16.36 -9.40
C LEU A 44 -16.20 -16.89 -9.93
N GLN A 45 -17.21 -16.93 -9.07
CA GLN A 45 -18.57 -17.29 -9.47
C GLN A 45 -19.10 -16.29 -10.51
N PRO A 46 -19.69 -16.75 -11.63
CA PRO A 46 -20.22 -15.86 -12.64
C PRO A 46 -21.49 -15.15 -12.14
N ASN A 47 -21.64 -13.89 -12.51
CA ASN A 47 -22.90 -13.17 -12.32
C ASN A 47 -23.91 -13.54 -13.40
N PHE A 48 -24.94 -14.31 -13.03
CA PHE A 48 -26.00 -14.67 -13.95
C PHE A 48 -26.96 -13.50 -14.19
N ASN A 49 -27.26 -13.23 -15.46
CA ASN A 49 -28.33 -12.33 -15.87
C ASN A 49 -29.41 -13.13 -16.63
N PRO A 50 -30.30 -13.84 -15.92
CA PRO A 50 -31.30 -14.68 -16.57
C PRO A 50 -32.26 -13.83 -17.40
N ARG A 51 -32.48 -14.22 -18.65
CA ARG A 51 -33.43 -13.52 -19.53
C ARG A 51 -34.87 -13.70 -19.04
N PRO A 52 -35.73 -12.67 -19.19
CA PRO A 52 -37.14 -12.78 -18.85
C PRO A 52 -37.83 -13.81 -19.74
N VAL A 53 -38.84 -14.46 -19.19
CA VAL A 53 -39.61 -15.51 -19.87
C VAL A 53 -41.05 -15.01 -20.07
N PRO A 54 -41.68 -15.25 -21.24
CA PRO A 54 -43.03 -14.74 -21.51
C PRO A 54 -44.07 -15.28 -20.51
N THR A 55 -44.80 -14.35 -19.90
CA THR A 55 -45.87 -14.63 -18.91
C THR A 55 -47.27 -14.63 -19.52
N LYS A 56 -47.45 -14.19 -20.77
CA LYS A 56 -48.77 -14.02 -21.44
C LYS A 56 -49.70 -15.24 -21.32
N TYR A 57 -49.14 -16.45 -21.39
CA TYR A 57 -49.89 -17.72 -21.32
C TYR A 57 -49.54 -18.52 -20.06
N ALA A 58 -48.95 -17.89 -19.05
CA ALA A 58 -48.65 -18.54 -17.78
C ALA A 58 -49.88 -18.44 -16.88
N PHE A 59 -50.63 -19.53 -16.75
CA PHE A 59 -51.75 -19.63 -15.80
C PHE A 59 -51.21 -20.14 -14.47
N PHE A 60 -51.00 -19.22 -13.52
CA PHE A 60 -50.23 -19.44 -12.30
C PHE A 60 -48.78 -19.88 -12.60
N PRO A 61 -47.75 -19.16 -12.14
CA PRO A 61 -46.35 -19.48 -12.48
C PRO A 61 -45.82 -20.69 -11.69
N ILE A 62 -46.53 -21.81 -11.75
CA ILE A 62 -46.20 -23.08 -11.09
C ILE A 62 -45.10 -23.81 -11.87
N ILE A 63 -45.05 -23.63 -13.20
CA ILE A 63 -44.10 -24.31 -14.07
C ILE A 63 -42.98 -23.35 -14.50
N ASN A 64 -41.74 -23.70 -14.21
CA ASN A 64 -40.59 -22.97 -14.72
C ASN A 64 -40.43 -23.23 -16.23
N ARG A 65 -40.72 -22.21 -17.05
CA ARG A 65 -40.61 -22.27 -18.51
C ARG A 65 -39.19 -22.00 -19.04
N ARG A 66 -38.19 -21.86 -18.16
CA ARG A 66 -36.79 -21.70 -18.58
C ARG A 66 -36.26 -23.00 -19.17
N THR A 67 -35.42 -22.88 -20.18
CA THR A 67 -34.69 -24.02 -20.73
C THR A 67 -33.87 -24.69 -19.63
N PRO A 68 -33.97 -26.02 -19.44
CA PRO A 68 -33.16 -26.72 -18.47
C PRO A 68 -31.67 -26.63 -18.84
N MET A 69 -30.82 -26.67 -17.84
CA MET A 69 -29.37 -26.61 -18.01
C MET A 69 -28.86 -27.92 -18.62
N LYS A 70 -28.03 -27.82 -19.68
CA LYS A 70 -27.42 -28.99 -20.34
C LYS A 70 -26.07 -29.39 -19.69
N GLU A 71 -25.34 -28.40 -19.20
CA GLU A 71 -24.00 -28.57 -18.62
C GLU A 71 -24.08 -28.80 -17.11
N PRO A 72 -23.11 -29.51 -16.49
CA PRO A 72 -23.06 -29.66 -15.04
C PRO A 72 -22.73 -28.34 -14.32
N VAL A 73 -23.24 -28.18 -13.09
CA VAL A 73 -22.91 -27.02 -12.23
C VAL A 73 -21.46 -27.14 -11.77
N ILE A 74 -20.65 -26.13 -12.06
CA ILE A 74 -19.28 -26.05 -11.58
C ILE A 74 -19.30 -25.47 -10.16
N PRO A 75 -18.74 -26.16 -9.15
CA PRO A 75 -18.61 -25.59 -7.81
C PRO A 75 -17.52 -24.50 -7.81
N TYR A 76 -17.82 -23.36 -7.20
CA TYR A 76 -16.87 -22.27 -6.99
C TYR A 76 -16.60 -22.11 -5.50
N LEU A 77 -15.39 -21.69 -5.14
CA LEU A 77 -15.10 -21.29 -3.76
C LEU A 77 -15.85 -20.00 -3.43
N GLU A 78 -16.19 -19.83 -2.14
CA GLU A 78 -16.74 -18.58 -1.67
C GLU A 78 -15.72 -17.46 -1.85
N TYR A 79 -16.16 -16.37 -2.48
CA TYR A 79 -15.33 -15.18 -2.63
C TYR A 79 -15.10 -14.55 -1.25
N ASN A 80 -13.87 -14.09 -0.99
CA ASN A 80 -13.53 -13.33 0.21
C ASN A 80 -12.61 -12.19 -0.21
N SER A 81 -13.02 -10.94 0.00
CA SER A 81 -12.26 -9.76 -0.42
C SER A 81 -10.92 -9.60 0.30
N SER A 82 -10.73 -10.23 1.47
CA SER A 82 -9.48 -10.16 2.23
C SER A 82 -8.42 -11.15 1.74
N ILE A 83 -8.82 -12.17 0.97
CA ILE A 83 -7.94 -13.27 0.52
C ILE A 83 -7.84 -13.30 -1.00
N ASN A 84 -8.97 -13.11 -1.69
CA ASN A 84 -9.08 -13.27 -3.13
C ASN A 84 -9.10 -11.92 -3.84
N PHE A 85 -8.18 -11.72 -4.77
CA PHE A 85 -8.11 -10.54 -5.61
C PHE A 85 -9.15 -10.60 -6.73
N ASN A 86 -9.95 -9.53 -6.86
CA ASN A 86 -10.86 -9.32 -7.97
C ASN A 86 -10.59 -7.94 -8.60
N PRO A 87 -10.10 -7.88 -9.86
CA PRO A 87 -9.84 -6.60 -10.53
C PRO A 87 -11.11 -5.92 -11.06
N GLY A 88 -12.27 -6.58 -10.99
CA GLY A 88 -13.54 -6.02 -11.43
C GLY A 88 -14.01 -4.87 -10.54
N SER A 89 -14.34 -3.73 -11.15
CA SER A 89 -14.86 -2.55 -10.45
C SER A 89 -16.38 -2.57 -10.26
N GLN A 90 -17.10 -3.43 -10.99
CA GLN A 90 -18.55 -3.52 -10.95
C GLN A 90 -19.00 -4.97 -10.92
N ARG A 91 -20.09 -5.23 -10.18
CA ARG A 91 -20.71 -6.56 -10.07
C ARG A 91 -19.67 -7.57 -9.57
N ALA A 92 -19.12 -7.34 -8.38
CA ALA A 92 -18.36 -8.38 -7.69
C ALA A 92 -19.27 -9.60 -7.43
N PRO A 93 -18.69 -10.79 -7.16
CA PRO A 93 -19.46 -11.91 -6.66
C PRO A 93 -20.32 -11.48 -5.46
N PRO A 94 -21.61 -11.89 -5.39
CA PRO A 94 -22.50 -11.46 -4.32
C PRO A 94 -22.10 -12.02 -2.95
N SER A 95 -21.42 -13.16 -2.91
CA SER A 95 -20.81 -13.73 -1.70
C SER A 95 -19.55 -12.98 -1.30
N GLY A 96 -19.26 -12.88 0.00
CA GLY A 96 -17.97 -12.36 0.49
C GLY A 96 -17.91 -10.86 0.75
N PHE A 97 -19.03 -10.17 0.61
CA PHE A 97 -19.10 -8.74 0.88
C PHE A 97 -19.05 -8.46 2.38
N ASN A 98 -18.02 -7.75 2.84
CA ASN A 98 -17.89 -7.35 4.24
C ASN A 98 -18.60 -6.01 4.49
N ILE A 99 -19.86 -6.09 4.91
CA ILE A 99 -20.72 -4.93 5.18
C ILE A 99 -20.11 -4.06 6.28
N GLU A 100 -19.63 -4.66 7.38
CA GLU A 100 -19.12 -3.91 8.53
C GLU A 100 -17.89 -3.06 8.16
N LEU A 101 -16.98 -3.65 7.38
CA LEU A 101 -15.80 -2.95 6.87
C LEU A 101 -16.19 -1.83 5.91
N GLU A 102 -17.14 -2.07 4.99
CA GLU A 102 -17.62 -1.00 4.11
C GLU A 102 -18.29 0.14 4.88
N THR A 103 -19.14 -0.19 5.85
CA THR A 103 -19.78 0.78 6.77
C THR A 103 -18.72 1.61 7.50
N GLN A 104 -17.62 0.98 7.94
CA GLN A 104 -16.48 1.68 8.55
C GLN A 104 -15.77 2.61 7.57
N LEU A 105 -15.39 2.11 6.39
CA LEU A 105 -14.69 2.90 5.37
C LEU A 105 -15.54 4.07 4.85
N ARG A 106 -16.86 3.92 4.83
CA ARG A 106 -17.82 4.97 4.48
C ARG A 106 -18.22 5.84 5.67
N ASN A 107 -17.69 5.55 6.86
CA ASN A 107 -18.00 6.22 8.12
C ASN A 107 -19.50 6.33 8.44
N GLN A 108 -20.26 5.27 8.16
CA GLN A 108 -21.72 5.24 8.31
C GLN A 108 -22.19 4.98 9.75
N TYR A 109 -21.27 4.80 10.70
CA TYR A 109 -21.60 4.66 12.13
C TYR A 109 -22.07 5.98 12.75
N PHE A 110 -21.69 7.12 12.17
CA PHE A 110 -22.07 8.44 12.66
C PHE A 110 -23.12 9.08 11.75
N VAL A 111 -24.01 9.86 12.36
CA VAL A 111 -24.98 10.67 11.62
C VAL A 111 -24.25 11.74 10.81
N LEU A 112 -24.76 12.07 9.64
CA LEU A 112 -24.22 13.14 8.79
C LEU A 112 -24.21 14.48 9.56
N GLN A 113 -23.01 14.95 9.92
CA GLN A 113 -22.78 16.26 10.54
C GLN A 113 -22.02 17.14 9.57
N HIS A 114 -22.66 18.19 9.06
CA HIS A 114 -22.01 19.13 8.14
C HIS A 114 -20.97 19.97 8.92
N GLY A 115 -19.72 19.93 8.48
CA GLY A 115 -18.63 20.75 9.05
C GLY A 115 -17.95 20.19 10.29
N ALA A 116 -18.27 18.96 10.70
CA ALA A 116 -17.59 18.27 11.80
C ALA A 116 -16.67 17.16 11.27
N ASP A 117 -15.45 17.05 11.81
CA ASP A 117 -14.45 16.06 11.41
C ASP A 117 -14.90 14.62 11.67
N GLN A 118 -15.88 14.43 12.55
CA GLN A 118 -16.46 13.11 12.88
C GLN A 118 -17.21 12.45 11.72
N GLY A 119 -17.54 13.21 10.66
CA GLY A 119 -18.22 12.71 9.46
C GLY A 119 -17.29 12.04 8.43
N VAL A 120 -15.97 12.10 8.60
CA VAL A 120 -14.99 11.59 7.62
C VAL A 120 -14.25 10.37 8.16
N TYR A 121 -14.09 9.32 7.33
CA TYR A 121 -13.23 8.19 7.67
C TYR A 121 -11.75 8.64 7.59
N VAL A 122 -11.05 8.55 8.71
CA VAL A 122 -9.60 8.78 8.78
C VAL A 122 -8.92 7.43 9.05
N PRO A 123 -8.04 6.94 8.15
CA PRO A 123 -7.35 5.69 8.39
C PRO A 123 -6.34 5.80 9.53
N SER A 124 -6.02 4.67 10.15
CA SER A 124 -4.97 4.60 11.18
C SER A 124 -3.64 5.15 10.67
N SER A 125 -2.87 5.83 11.53
CA SER A 125 -1.51 6.29 11.22
C SER A 125 -0.54 5.15 10.88
N ASN A 126 -0.86 3.92 11.28
CA ASN A 126 -0.12 2.72 10.91
C ASN A 126 -0.58 2.09 9.58
N SER A 127 -1.58 2.67 8.90
CA SER A 127 -2.03 2.17 7.61
C SER A 127 -1.00 2.43 6.51
N ASP A 128 -1.04 1.62 5.45
CA ASP A 128 -0.14 1.74 4.30
C ASP A 128 -0.21 3.11 3.60
N LEU A 129 -1.31 3.85 3.79
CA LEU A 129 -1.50 5.20 3.25
C LEU A 129 -0.57 6.23 3.91
N TYR A 130 -0.28 6.05 5.20
CA TYR A 130 0.60 6.95 5.96
C TYR A 130 1.99 6.35 6.21
N ARG A 131 2.08 5.01 6.27
CA ARG A 131 3.31 4.29 6.56
C ARG A 131 3.71 3.46 5.36
N VAL A 132 4.58 4.00 4.51
CA VAL A 132 5.19 3.23 3.43
C VAL A 132 6.28 2.33 4.02
N PRO A 133 6.17 0.99 3.91
CA PRO A 133 7.26 0.10 4.31
C PRO A 133 8.42 0.30 3.33
N VAL A 134 9.42 1.08 3.71
CA VAL A 134 10.66 1.18 2.96
C VAL A 134 11.44 -0.12 3.19
N PRO A 135 11.70 -0.94 2.16
CA PRO A 135 12.46 -2.17 2.33
C PRO A 135 13.86 -1.81 2.83
N MET A 136 14.13 -2.09 4.11
CA MET A 136 15.47 -2.08 4.70
C MET A 136 16.32 -3.13 3.98
N GLY A 137 16.94 -2.77 2.85
CA GLY A 137 17.83 -3.68 2.15
C GLY A 137 18.04 -3.44 0.67
N SER A 138 17.29 -2.55 -0.01
CA SER A 138 17.47 -2.41 -1.47
C SER A 138 18.83 -1.83 -1.86
N GLN A 139 19.51 -1.09 -0.99
CA GLN A 139 20.93 -0.78 -1.14
C GLN A 139 21.59 -0.63 0.23
N LYS A 140 22.69 -1.35 0.48
CA LYS A 140 23.66 -1.03 1.55
C LYS A 140 24.40 0.27 1.18
N GLU A 141 23.68 1.33 0.86
CA GLU A 141 24.30 2.62 0.64
C GLU A 141 24.46 3.29 2.00
N SER A 142 25.70 3.65 2.33
CA SER A 142 26.00 4.44 3.51
C SER A 142 25.33 5.79 3.32
N GLN A 143 24.35 6.13 4.16
CA GLN A 143 23.71 7.43 4.08
C GLN A 143 24.77 8.53 4.18
N PRO A 144 24.90 9.42 3.18
CA PRO A 144 25.99 10.41 3.14
C PRO A 144 25.86 11.47 4.26
N PHE A 145 24.67 11.60 4.84
CA PHE A 145 24.36 12.54 5.92
C PHE A 145 24.05 11.78 7.21
N PRO A 146 25.03 11.61 8.12
CA PRO A 146 24.84 10.84 9.36
C PRO A 146 23.78 11.46 10.28
N ASP A 147 23.57 12.77 10.19
CA ASP A 147 22.65 13.52 11.04
C ASP A 147 21.24 13.71 10.47
N LEU A 148 20.95 13.23 9.25
CA LEU A 148 19.67 13.49 8.58
C LEU A 148 18.44 12.98 9.37
N PHE A 149 18.64 11.94 10.18
CA PHE A 149 17.62 11.36 11.06
C PHE A 149 18.02 11.42 12.54
N SER A 150 19.10 12.15 12.88
CA SER A 150 19.45 12.34 14.28
C SER A 150 18.50 13.37 14.89
N ASN A 151 17.85 12.98 15.98
CA ASN A 151 17.08 13.91 16.80
C ASN A 151 18.03 14.48 17.86
N PRO A 152 18.42 15.75 17.80
CA PRO A 152 19.29 16.32 18.82
C PRO A 152 18.53 16.38 20.15
N GLU A 153 18.94 15.56 21.10
CA GLU A 153 18.49 15.70 22.48
C GLU A 153 19.22 16.89 23.10
N PHE A 154 18.49 17.97 23.37
CA PHE A 154 19.04 19.06 24.18
C PHE A 154 19.17 18.58 25.62
N ASN A 155 20.37 18.72 26.17
CA ASN A 155 20.59 18.47 27.59
C ASN A 155 19.68 19.41 28.41
N SER A 156 18.80 18.84 29.23
CA SER A 156 17.92 19.59 30.15
C SER A 156 18.67 20.25 31.30
N SER A 157 19.98 20.01 31.42
CA SER A 157 20.83 20.70 32.38
C SER A 157 20.86 22.19 32.08
N PRO A 158 20.76 23.05 33.11
CA PRO A 158 20.90 24.49 32.91
C PRO A 158 22.27 24.79 32.28
N ASN A 159 22.28 25.70 31.30
CA ASN A 159 23.52 26.17 30.69
C ASN A 159 24.48 26.66 31.79
N PRO A 160 25.80 26.35 31.75
CA PRO A 160 26.76 26.76 32.78
C PRO A 160 26.72 28.26 33.13
N ASN A 161 26.37 29.11 32.16
CA ASN A 161 26.22 30.56 32.35
C ASN A 161 24.99 30.96 33.18
N VAL A 162 24.10 30.01 33.49
CA VAL A 162 22.80 30.23 34.17
C VAL A 162 22.67 29.39 35.46
N VAL A 163 23.51 28.36 35.65
CA VAL A 163 23.44 27.45 36.81
C VAL A 163 23.49 28.23 38.13
N ASP A 164 24.40 29.19 38.25
CA ASP A 164 24.61 29.96 39.48
C ASP A 164 23.98 31.36 39.46
N THR A 165 23.17 31.69 38.43
CA THR A 165 22.56 33.01 38.32
C THR A 165 21.06 32.98 38.66
N LYS A 166 20.55 34.10 39.18
CA LYS A 166 19.12 34.31 39.39
C LYS A 166 18.39 34.80 38.13
N ILE A 167 19.10 34.88 37.00
CA ILE A 167 18.59 35.38 35.73
C ILE A 167 17.47 34.46 35.23
N GLY A 168 16.36 35.03 34.77
CA GLY A 168 15.21 34.28 34.24
C GLY A 168 14.31 33.62 35.28
N ARG A 169 14.54 33.83 36.59
CA ARG A 169 13.69 33.27 37.66
C ARG A 169 12.48 34.14 38.03
N ASP A 170 12.51 35.43 37.71
CA ASP A 170 11.45 36.37 38.08
C ASP A 170 10.25 36.30 37.13
N THR A 171 9.04 36.40 37.69
CA THR A 171 7.78 36.45 36.92
C THR A 171 7.52 37.81 36.27
N PHE A 172 8.05 38.89 36.86
CA PHE A 172 7.91 40.26 36.39
C PHE A 172 9.29 40.92 36.19
N TYR A 173 9.40 41.84 35.23
CA TYR A 173 10.66 42.51 34.86
C TYR A 173 11.80 41.55 34.45
N ASN A 174 11.44 40.42 33.85
CA ASN A 174 12.32 39.34 33.39
C ASN A 174 13.16 39.66 32.13
N HIS A 175 13.28 40.93 31.77
CA HIS A 175 14.08 41.31 30.61
C HIS A 175 15.57 41.32 30.99
N THR A 176 16.41 40.81 30.09
CA THR A 176 17.86 40.63 30.32
C THR A 176 18.56 41.93 30.72
N ARG A 177 18.06 43.08 30.25
CA ARG A 177 18.60 44.42 30.58
C ARG A 177 18.42 44.82 32.05
N THR A 178 17.36 44.40 32.74
CA THR A 178 17.18 44.67 34.18
C THR A 178 17.86 43.61 35.03
N GLN A 179 17.74 42.34 34.66
CA GLN A 179 18.27 41.24 35.47
C GLN A 179 19.81 41.20 35.48
N LEU A 180 20.47 41.59 34.38
CA LEU A 180 21.94 41.69 34.34
C LEU A 180 22.49 42.90 35.12
N ARG A 181 21.64 43.89 35.44
CA ARG A 181 22.08 45.14 36.10
C ARG A 181 22.27 44.98 37.62
N ASN A 182 21.58 44.02 38.24
CA ASN A 182 21.59 43.78 39.68
C ASN A 182 22.40 42.52 40.06
N GLY A 183 23.26 42.04 39.15
CA GLY A 183 23.98 40.76 39.26
C GLY A 183 25.42 40.86 39.80
N MET A 184 25.78 41.95 40.48
CA MET A 184 27.00 42.05 41.31
C MET A 184 26.61 42.16 42.78
#